data_AF-A0A3N2S8K5-F1
#
_entry.id   AF-A0A3N2S8K5-F1
#
_cell.length_a   1.000
_cell.length_b   1.000
_cell.length_c   1.000
_cell.angle_alpha   90.00
_cell.angle_beta   90.00
_cell.angle_gamma   90.00
#
_symmetry.space_group_name_H-M   'P 1'
#
loop_
_entity.id
_entity.type
_entity.pdbx_description
1 polymer ?
#
loop_
_entity_poly.entity_id
_entity_poly.type
_entity_poly.pdbx_seq_one_letter_code
_entity_poly.pdbx_strand_id
1 'polypeptide(L)' 'MIKNDFMEESELFELIGKKKTAVWRLRKNYGFPMPVLTYPTRYSRKAVMKWLEDGGINRTV' A
#
# COMPACT_ATOMS: atom_id res chain seq x y z
N MET A 1 -3.84 -23.08 5.07
CA MET A 1 -4.83 -22.09 4.60
C MET A 1 -4.08 -21.10 3.72
N ILE A 2 -4.34 -21.09 2.41
CA ILE A 2 -3.51 -20.36 1.43
C ILE A 2 -3.79 -18.87 1.59
N LYS A 3 -2.79 -18.16 2.10
CA LYS A 3 -2.82 -16.71 2.33
C LYS A 3 -2.93 -16.02 0.97
N ASN A 4 -4.07 -15.38 0.71
CA ASN A 4 -4.12 -14.33 -0.30
C ASN A 4 -3.34 -13.13 0.28
N ASP A 5 -2.01 -13.17 0.15
CA ASP A 5 -1.09 -12.12 0.62
C ASP A 5 -1.17 -10.84 -0.21
N PHE A 6 -2.08 -10.81 -1.20
CA PHE A 6 -2.28 -9.71 -2.13
C PHE A 6 -3.62 -9.01 -1.88
N MET A 7 -3.59 -7.68 -1.90
CA MET A 7 -4.76 -6.81 -1.85
C MET A 7 -4.86 -5.99 -3.13
N GLU A 8 -6.08 -5.69 -3.55
CA GLU A 8 -6.36 -4.88 -4.74
C GLU A 8 -6.27 -3.38 -4.44
N GLU A 9 -6.23 -2.55 -5.49
CA GLU A 9 -6.24 -1.09 -5.35
C GLU A 9 -7.45 -0.59 -4.55
N SER A 10 -8.66 -1.15 -4.77
CA SER A 10 -9.86 -0.74 -4.05
C SER A 10 -9.74 -1.02 -2.55
N GLU A 11 -9.33 -2.24 -2.17
CA GLU A 11 -9.14 -2.61 -0.77
C GLU A 11 -8.07 -1.73 -0.10
N LEU A 12 -7.03 -1.34 -0.85
CA LEU A 12 -5.99 -0.45 -0.37
C LEU A 12 -6.54 0.95 -0.07
N PHE A 13 -7.37 1.48 -0.96
CA PHE A 13 -7.96 2.80 -0.80
C PHE A 13 -8.92 2.86 0.38
N GLU A 14 -9.67 1.78 0.61
CA GLU A 14 -10.52 1.63 1.79
C GLU A 14 -9.69 1.54 3.08
N LEU A 15 -8.61 0.74 3.08
CA LEU A 15 -7.75 0.56 4.25
C LEU A 15 -7.08 1.87 4.70
N ILE A 16 -6.56 2.65 3.76
CA ILE A 16 -5.85 3.91 4.06
C ILE A 16 -6.85 5.09 4.15
N GLY A 17 -8.09 4.91 3.68
CA GLY A 17 -9.08 5.97 3.55
C GLY A 17 -8.65 7.07 2.56
N LYS A 18 -7.84 6.73 1.56
CA LYS A 18 -7.22 7.68 0.61
C LYS A 18 -7.43 7.22 -0.83
N LYS A 19 -7.65 8.20 -1.73
CA LYS A 19 -7.83 7.95 -3.16
C LYS A 19 -6.50 7.66 -3.88
N LYS A 20 -6.58 7.13 -5.10
CA LYS A 20 -5.44 6.79 -5.98
C LYS A 20 -4.36 7.88 -6.08
N THR A 21 -4.74 9.14 -6.25
CA THR A 21 -3.79 10.26 -6.34
C THR A 21 -2.98 10.45 -5.06
N ALA A 22 -3.57 10.19 -3.90
CA ALA A 22 -2.85 10.25 -2.63
C ALA A 22 -1.85 9.08 -2.53
N VAL A 23 -2.24 7.86 -2.89
CA VAL A 23 -1.31 6.71 -2.95
C VAL A 23 -0.15 6.98 -3.92
N TRP A 24 -0.39 7.66 -5.05
CA TRP A 24 0.68 8.11 -5.95
C TRP A 24 1.66 9.07 -5.26
N ARG A 25 1.16 10.05 -4.47
CA ARG A 25 2.01 10.94 -3.67
C ARG A 25 2.77 10.19 -2.59
N LEU A 26 2.16 9.19 -1.96
CA LEU A 26 2.80 8.34 -0.95
C LEU A 26 3.96 7.53 -1.54
N ARG A 27 3.79 7.00 -2.75
CA ARG A 27 4.87 6.29 -3.48
C ARG A 27 6.04 7.21 -3.81
N LYS A 28 5.76 8.46 -4.20
CA LYS A 28 6.79 9.42 -4.59
C LYS A 28 7.55 10.02 -3.40
N ASN A 29 6.87 10.36 -2.31
CA ASN A 29 7.45 11.17 -1.23
C ASN A 29 7.70 10.38 0.07
N TYR A 30 6.94 9.30 0.32
CA TYR A 30 6.93 8.60 1.61
C TYR A 30 7.33 7.12 1.50
N GLY A 31 7.92 6.71 0.37
CA GLY A 31 8.43 5.35 0.18
C GLY A 31 7.35 4.26 0.23
N PHE A 32 6.12 4.59 -0.14
CA PHE A 32 5.01 3.63 -0.11
C PHE A 32 5.28 2.40 -1.00
N PRO A 33 4.89 1.19 -0.56
CA PRO A 33 5.19 -0.04 -1.29
C PRO A 33 4.68 -0.03 -2.73
N MET A 34 5.55 -0.50 -3.62
CA MET A 34 5.21 -0.74 -5.02
C MET A 34 4.25 -1.92 -5.15
N PRO A 35 3.39 -1.92 -6.19
CA PRO A 35 2.51 -3.03 -6.45
C PRO A 35 3.35 -4.23 -6.94
N VAL A 36 2.99 -5.43 -6.49
CA VAL A 36 3.65 -6.68 -6.90
C VAL A 36 3.23 -7.09 -8.30
N LEU A 37 1.97 -6.82 -8.67
CA LEU A 37 1.42 -7.06 -10.00
C LEU A 37 0.85 -5.76 -10.56
N THR A 38 0.99 -5.57 -11.87
CA THR A 38 0.53 -4.36 -12.57
C THR A 38 -0.80 -4.54 -13.30
N TYR A 39 -1.17 -5.78 -13.65
CA TYR A 39 -2.43 -6.11 -14.33
C TYR A 39 -3.02 -7.44 -13.82
N PRO A 40 -4.04 -7.43 -12.93
CA PRO A 40 -4.55 -6.26 -12.19
C PRO A 40 -3.55 -5.75 -11.16
N THR A 41 -3.62 -4.47 -10.81
CA THR A 41 -2.74 -3.89 -9.79
C THR A 41 -2.98 -4.58 -8.44
N ARG A 42 -1.96 -5.26 -7.92
CA ARG A 42 -2.04 -5.91 -6.60
C ARG A 42 -0.87 -5.49 -5.73
N TYR A 43 -1.15 -5.20 -4.47
CA TYR A 43 -0.16 -4.89 -3.45
C TYR A 43 -0.01 -6.06 -2.51
N SER A 44 1.18 -6.25 -1.94
CA SER A 44 1.32 -7.18 -0.83
C SER A 44 0.69 -6.54 0.42
N ARG A 45 -0.35 -7.19 0.97
CA ARG A 45 -1.01 -6.73 2.21
C ARG A 45 0.01 -6.60 3.33
N LYS A 46 0.94 -7.55 3.42
CA LYS A 46 2.03 -7.54 4.40
C LYS A 46 2.94 -6.32 4.26
N ALA A 47 3.28 -5.93 3.03
CA ALA A 47 4.12 -4.75 2.81
C ALA A 47 3.40 -3.45 3.18
N VAL A 48 2.11 -3.34 2.87
CA VAL A 48 1.28 -2.19 3.24
C VAL A 48 1.10 -2.10 4.75
N MET A 49 0.73 -3.21 5.41
CA MET A 49 0.60 -3.26 6.87
C MET A 49 1.92 -2.88 7.53
N LYS A 50 3.03 -3.49 7.10
CA LYS A 50 4.35 -3.16 7.64
C LYS A 50 4.69 -1.68 7.45
N TRP A 51 4.36 -1.09 6.32
CA TRP A 51 4.59 0.34 6.08
C TRP A 51 3.74 1.21 7.02
N LEU A 52 2.49 0.83 7.29
CA LEU A 52 1.64 1.52 8.27
C LEU A 52 2.18 1.37 9.70
N GLU A 53 2.65 0.18 10.07
CA GLU A 53 3.28 -0.11 11.36
C GLU A 53 4.60 0.65 11.57
N ASP A 54 5.38 0.84 10.50
CA ASP A 54 6.64 1.60 10.52
C ASP A 54 6.43 3.13 10.61
N GLY A 55 5.18 3.59 10.78
CA GLY A 55 4.81 4.99 10.91
C GLY A 55 4.26 5.62 9.63
N GLY A 56 4.24 4.88 8.52
CA GLY A 56 3.63 5.28 7.25
C GLY A 56 4.09 6.64 6.74
N ILE A 57 3.20 7.64 6.82
CA ILE A 57 3.47 9.03 6.41
C ILE A 57 4.42 9.72 7.38
N ASN A 58 4.37 9.38 8.67
CA ASN A 58 5.19 9.96 9.74
C ASN A 58 6.47 9.14 9.99
N ARG A 59 6.92 8.35 9.01
CA ARG A 59 8.21 7.68 9.08
C ARG A 59 9.29 8.76 9.19
N THR A 60 9.78 9.00 10.40
CA THR A 60 10.94 9.86 10.62
C THR A 60 12.14 9.10 10.06
N VAL A 61 12.62 9.55 8.90
CA VAL A 61 13.96 9.16 8.42
C VAL A 61 15.02 9.85 9.25
#